data_AF-A0A6P8XL90-F1
#
_entry.id   AF-A0A6P8XL90-F1
#
_cell.length_a   1.000
_cell.length_b   1.000
_cell.length_c   1.000
_cell.angle_alpha   90.00
_cell.angle_beta   90.00
_cell.angle_gamma   90.00
#
_symmetry.space_group_name_H-M   'P 1'
#
loop_
_entity.id
_entity.type
_entity.pdbx_description
1 polymer ?
#
loop_
_entity_poly.entity_id
_entity_poly.type
_entity_poly.pdbx_seq_one_letter_code
_entity_poly.pdbx_strand_id
1 'polypeptide(L)'
;MAEPKAVNSQEAIARLREFGYGFTEDGKLHKIDPATGEPGEEPFVFQISEDAEVNREHYAKLANQIPEIVYELLEKNGLQKTYLPLDMPIERSTFVFTQPQPISKSKKLLVLINGSGYVLAGQWARKLIINNSLDHGTQLPYIKRAQQLGYDILVTNTNDNAREIKGKLKPIKGLDTAFRHASYVWENVVIPSNPENVAIVAHSFGASIARNLTENYTDFFKEKVFAIALTDGTIGSPPASCKQYFIDVACNWASSNEPLDTDLRREQTRDSFRRVSAGHPEHEWSSYSAMESIFKFFEDKYEQRVGTKDTSSNT
;
A
#
# COMPACT_ATOMS: atom_id res chain seq x y z
N MET A 1 20.14 22.92 -2.33
CA MET A 1 19.50 22.52 -1.07
C MET A 1 18.28 21.68 -1.43
N ALA A 2 18.07 20.53 -0.79
CA ALA A 2 16.86 19.75 -1.02
C ALA A 2 15.64 20.63 -0.66
N GLU A 3 14.67 20.68 -1.55
CA GLU A 3 13.44 21.45 -1.32
C GLU A 3 12.68 20.82 -0.14
N PRO A 4 12.24 21.63 0.84
CA PRO A 4 11.54 21.10 2.00
C PRO A 4 10.28 20.33 1.55
N LYS A 5 9.97 19.25 2.26
CA LYS A 5 8.69 18.55 2.08
C LYS A 5 7.57 19.45 2.59
N ALA A 6 6.40 19.40 1.95
CA ALA A 6 5.22 20.08 2.48
C ALA A 6 4.83 19.48 3.83
N VAL A 7 4.29 20.29 4.73
CA VAL A 7 3.82 19.84 6.04
C VAL A 7 2.31 19.56 6.07
N ASN A 8 1.60 19.94 5.00
CA ASN A 8 0.19 19.64 4.78
C ASN A 8 -0.16 19.70 3.28
N SER A 9 -1.38 19.29 2.93
CA SER A 9 -1.82 19.21 1.53
C SER A 9 -1.98 20.56 0.83
N GLN A 10 -2.36 21.62 1.54
CA GLN A 10 -2.50 22.95 0.95
C GLN A 10 -1.15 23.48 0.48
N GLU A 11 -0.12 23.34 1.30
CA GLU A 11 1.27 23.67 0.92
C GLU A 11 1.77 22.79 -0.22
N ALA A 12 1.46 21.49 -0.20
CA ALA A 12 1.82 20.56 -1.26
C ALA A 12 1.19 20.95 -2.61
N ILE A 13 -0.09 21.29 -2.62
CA ILE A 13 -0.82 21.74 -3.82
C ILE A 13 -0.27 23.06 -4.32
N ALA A 14 0.02 24.01 -3.42
CA ALA A 14 0.64 25.28 -3.79
C ALA A 14 2.01 25.08 -4.46
N ARG A 15 2.87 24.21 -3.90
CA ARG A 15 4.16 23.85 -4.51
C ARG A 15 4.02 23.15 -5.86
N LEU A 16 3.07 22.23 -6.00
CA LEU A 16 2.79 21.64 -7.33
C LEU A 16 2.45 22.72 -8.36
N ARG A 17 1.62 23.70 -7.99
CA ARG A 17 1.26 24.82 -8.85
C ARG A 17 2.47 25.71 -9.17
N GLU A 18 3.36 25.96 -8.22
CA GLU A 18 4.64 26.65 -8.46
C GLU A 18 5.53 25.91 -9.47
N PHE A 19 5.46 24.58 -9.51
CA PHE A 19 6.12 23.76 -10.54
C PHE A 19 5.35 23.71 -11.87
N GLY A 20 4.21 24.39 -11.97
CA GLY A 20 3.37 24.44 -13.16
C GLY A 20 2.45 23.25 -13.34
N TYR A 21 2.14 22.49 -12.28
CA TYR A 21 1.29 21.30 -12.35
C TYR A 21 0.14 21.31 -11.33
N GLY A 22 -0.93 20.58 -11.64
CA GLY A 22 -2.02 20.31 -10.71
C GLY A 22 -2.78 19.05 -11.10
N PHE A 23 -3.49 18.45 -10.13
CA PHE A 23 -4.35 17.31 -10.39
C PHE A 23 -5.70 17.78 -10.92
N THR A 24 -6.13 17.20 -12.04
CA THR A 24 -7.49 17.32 -12.58
C THR A 24 -8.51 16.65 -11.67
N GLU A 25 -9.81 16.85 -11.95
CA GLU A 25 -10.90 16.18 -11.21
C GLU A 25 -10.84 14.64 -11.32
N ASP A 26 -10.39 14.11 -12.46
CA ASP A 26 -10.15 12.67 -12.67
C ASP A 26 -8.79 12.19 -12.13
N GLY A 27 -8.08 13.05 -11.40
CA GLY A 27 -6.87 12.71 -10.67
C GLY A 27 -5.62 12.53 -11.53
N LYS A 28 -5.58 13.10 -12.73
CA LYS A 28 -4.39 13.13 -13.59
C LYS A 28 -3.57 14.38 -13.33
N LEU A 29 -2.24 14.24 -13.31
CA LEU A 29 -1.35 15.38 -13.09
C LEU A 29 -1.06 16.06 -14.43
N HIS A 30 -1.64 17.25 -14.62
CA HIS A 30 -1.54 18.03 -15.84
C HIS A 30 -0.85 19.37 -15.59
N LYS A 31 -0.34 19.99 -16.65
CA LYS A 31 0.20 21.36 -16.60
C LYS A 31 -0.93 22.34 -16.29
N ILE A 32 -0.61 23.36 -15.50
CA ILE A 32 -1.51 24.49 -15.27
C ILE A 32 -1.58 25.32 -16.55
N ASP A 33 -2.80 25.60 -17.00
CA ASP A 33 -3.07 26.54 -18.07
C ASP A 33 -2.88 27.98 -17.54
N PRO A 34 -1.94 28.76 -18.11
CA PRO A 34 -1.69 30.14 -17.68
C PRO A 34 -2.91 31.07 -17.81
N ALA A 35 -3.86 30.76 -18.69
CA ALA A 35 -5.05 31.58 -18.91
C ALA A 35 -6.10 31.40 -17.82
N THR A 36 -6.25 30.18 -17.29
CA THR A 36 -7.28 29.84 -16.31
C THR A 36 -6.75 29.69 -14.89
N GLY A 37 -5.44 29.40 -14.74
CA GLY A 37 -4.84 29.05 -13.47
C GLY A 37 -5.17 27.64 -12.99
N GLU A 38 -5.90 26.85 -13.79
CA GLU A 38 -6.33 25.48 -13.49
C GLU A 38 -5.58 24.44 -14.35
N PRO A 39 -5.57 23.15 -13.96
CA PRO A 39 -4.99 22.10 -14.78
C PRO A 39 -5.66 22.02 -16.17
N GLY A 40 -4.86 22.13 -17.23
CA GLY A 40 -5.30 22.02 -18.63
C GLY A 40 -5.32 20.58 -19.14
N GLU A 41 -5.16 20.39 -20.45
CA GLU A 41 -5.16 19.07 -21.10
C GLU A 41 -3.76 18.44 -21.22
N GLU A 42 -2.70 19.23 -21.05
CA GLU A 42 -1.32 18.73 -21.23
C GLU A 42 -0.85 17.91 -20.02
N PRO A 43 -0.43 16.64 -20.20
CA PRO A 43 0.04 15.80 -19.10
C PRO A 43 1.42 16.24 -18.57
N PHE A 44 1.83 15.63 -17.45
CA PHE A 44 3.19 15.75 -16.93
C PHE A 44 4.27 15.43 -17.98
N VAL A 45 5.33 16.25 -18.02
CA VAL A 45 6.49 16.05 -18.90
C VAL A 45 7.75 15.93 -18.05
N PHE A 46 8.42 14.78 -18.15
CA PHE A 46 9.68 14.54 -17.44
C PHE A 46 10.88 15.31 -18.02
N GLN A 47 10.98 15.35 -19.36
CA GLN A 47 12.11 15.96 -20.05
C GLN A 47 11.85 17.45 -20.29
N ILE A 48 12.21 18.27 -19.30
CA ILE A 48 12.10 19.75 -19.35
C ILE A 48 13.41 20.42 -19.78
N SER A 49 14.50 19.67 -19.79
CA SER A 49 15.85 20.11 -20.16
C SER A 49 16.60 18.97 -20.87
N GLU A 50 17.64 19.30 -21.64
CA GLU A 50 18.60 18.31 -22.15
C GLU A 50 19.48 17.73 -21.02
N ASP A 51 19.60 18.44 -19.90
CA ASP A 51 20.32 17.98 -18.71
C ASP A 51 19.48 16.98 -17.91
N ALA A 52 19.96 15.74 -17.86
CA ALA A 52 19.30 14.65 -17.14
C ALA A 52 19.24 14.88 -15.62
N GLU A 53 20.18 15.59 -15.02
CA GLU A 53 20.14 15.92 -13.59
C GLU A 53 19.04 16.93 -13.29
N VAL A 54 18.89 17.96 -14.12
CA VAL A 54 17.81 18.94 -14.00
C VAL A 54 16.43 18.26 -14.05
N ASN A 55 16.25 17.31 -14.97
CA ASN A 55 15.00 16.54 -15.08
C ASN A 55 14.74 15.69 -13.83
N ARG A 56 15.77 15.01 -13.30
CA ARG A 56 15.68 14.21 -12.07
C ARG A 56 15.35 15.07 -10.85
N GLU A 57 16.00 16.22 -10.71
CA GLU A 57 15.74 17.15 -9.61
C GLU A 57 14.32 17.70 -9.66
N HIS A 58 13.85 18.13 -10.84
CA HIS A 58 12.49 18.61 -11.03
C HIS A 58 11.45 17.55 -10.68
N TYR A 59 11.63 16.33 -11.20
CA TYR A 59 10.76 15.20 -10.86
C TYR A 59 10.77 14.89 -9.35
N ALA A 60 11.93 14.92 -8.71
CA ALA A 60 12.04 14.67 -7.27
C ALA A 60 11.31 15.73 -6.43
N LYS A 61 11.43 17.01 -6.80
CA LYS A 61 10.73 18.13 -6.15
C LYS A 61 9.21 17.98 -6.22
N LEU A 62 8.71 17.63 -7.40
CA LEU A 62 7.30 17.35 -7.63
C LEU A 62 6.84 16.13 -6.83
N ALA A 63 7.56 15.02 -6.95
CA ALA A 63 7.23 13.75 -6.29
C ALA A 63 7.23 13.86 -4.75
N ASN A 64 7.96 14.81 -4.18
CA ASN A 64 7.99 15.08 -2.74
C ASN A 64 6.72 15.75 -2.20
N GLN A 65 5.87 16.31 -3.06
CA GLN A 65 4.60 16.92 -2.65
C GLN A 65 3.43 15.92 -2.62
N ILE A 66 3.57 14.80 -3.32
CA ILE A 66 2.53 13.77 -3.43
C ILE A 66 2.04 13.21 -2.08
N PRO A 67 2.90 12.91 -1.08
CA PRO A 67 2.45 12.26 0.14
C PRO A 67 1.35 13.01 0.89
N GLU A 68 1.49 14.32 1.10
CA GLU A 68 0.50 15.12 1.85
C GLU A 68 -0.84 15.22 1.13
N ILE A 69 -0.84 15.25 -0.21
CA ILE A 69 -2.06 15.22 -1.02
C ILE A 69 -2.75 13.86 -0.86
N VAL A 70 -1.99 12.77 -0.93
CA VAL A 70 -2.53 11.41 -0.72
C VAL A 70 -3.10 11.27 0.69
N TYR A 71 -2.43 11.81 1.71
CA TYR A 71 -2.92 11.79 3.10
C TYR A 71 -4.28 12.50 3.25
N GLU A 72 -4.44 13.69 2.69
CA GLU A 72 -5.74 14.38 2.70
C GLU A 72 -6.81 13.56 1.96
N LEU A 73 -6.47 12.91 0.85
CA LEU A 73 -7.41 12.05 0.12
C LEU A 73 -7.81 10.82 0.95
N LEU A 74 -6.89 10.21 1.70
CA LEU A 74 -7.21 9.11 2.63
C LEU A 74 -8.17 9.60 3.72
N GLU A 75 -7.91 10.78 4.29
CA GLU A 75 -8.75 11.39 5.32
C GLU A 75 -10.16 11.72 4.79
N LYS A 76 -10.27 12.23 3.56
CA LYS A 76 -11.55 12.44 2.85
C LYS A 76 -12.31 11.14 2.58
N ASN A 77 -11.62 10.00 2.53
CA ASN A 77 -12.24 8.66 2.43
C ASN A 77 -12.47 8.02 3.81
N GLY A 78 -12.43 8.81 4.88
CA GLY A 78 -12.83 8.40 6.24
C GLY A 78 -11.73 7.75 7.08
N LEU A 79 -10.50 7.66 6.58
CA LEU A 79 -9.38 7.11 7.33
C LEU A 79 -8.79 8.16 8.27
N GLN A 80 -8.24 7.74 9.40
CA GLN A 80 -7.61 8.63 10.37
C GLN A 80 -6.21 8.13 10.74
N LYS A 81 -5.31 9.04 11.09
CA LYS A 81 -3.96 8.70 11.54
C LYS A 81 -3.98 8.13 12.96
N THR A 82 -3.40 6.95 13.12
CA THR A 82 -2.97 6.39 14.42
C THR A 82 -1.47 6.60 14.56
N TYR A 83 -1.02 7.44 15.49
CA TYR A 83 0.40 7.71 15.69
C TYR A 83 1.09 6.59 16.49
N LEU A 84 2.29 6.21 16.05
CA LEU A 84 3.08 5.11 16.62
C LEU A 84 4.55 5.55 16.79
N PRO A 85 5.25 5.15 17.87
CA PRO A 85 4.75 4.37 19.00
C PRO A 85 3.69 5.12 19.81
N LEU A 86 2.79 4.38 20.47
CA LEU A 86 1.67 4.95 21.23
C LEU A 86 2.11 5.79 22.44
N ASP A 87 3.33 5.59 22.93
CA ASP A 87 3.92 6.26 24.09
C ASP A 87 4.83 7.45 23.71
N MET A 88 4.79 7.90 22.46
CA MET A 88 5.69 8.94 21.93
C MET A 88 4.92 10.15 21.38
N PRO A 89 5.47 11.37 21.53
CA PRO A 89 4.87 12.58 20.96
C PRO A 89 4.92 12.53 19.42
N ILE A 90 3.92 13.15 18.76
CA ILE A 90 3.70 13.08 17.31
C ILE A 90 4.95 13.44 16.50
N GLU A 91 5.73 14.42 16.93
CA GLU A 91 6.94 14.89 16.24
C GLU A 91 8.06 13.83 16.22
N ARG A 92 7.93 12.78 17.05
CA ARG A 92 8.85 11.65 17.14
C ARG A 92 8.22 10.32 16.69
N SER A 93 6.99 10.36 16.19
CA SER A 93 6.18 9.19 15.86
C SER A 93 5.93 9.10 14.36
N THR A 94 5.82 7.88 13.84
CA THR A 94 5.17 7.56 12.55
C THR A 94 3.66 7.44 12.76
N PHE A 95 2.94 7.01 11.74
CA PHE A 95 1.52 6.71 11.82
C PHE A 95 1.13 5.60 10.85
N VAL A 96 -0.01 4.98 11.11
CA VAL A 96 -0.78 4.21 10.14
C VAL A 96 -2.12 4.90 9.91
N PHE A 97 -2.77 4.64 8.78
CA PHE A 97 -4.16 5.03 8.61
C PHE A 97 -5.09 3.87 8.91
N THR A 98 -6.22 4.18 9.53
CA THR A 98 -7.21 3.19 9.98
C THR A 98 -8.62 3.71 9.77
N GLN A 99 -9.54 2.80 9.50
CA GLN A 99 -10.98 3.07 9.50
C GLN A 99 -11.72 1.79 9.92
N PRO A 100 -12.50 1.81 11.01
CA PRO A 100 -12.67 2.91 11.96
C PRO A 100 -11.39 3.19 12.77
N GLN A 101 -11.39 4.27 13.54
CA GLN A 101 -10.29 4.65 14.42
C GLN A 101 -10.77 4.83 15.87
N PRO A 102 -10.32 4.01 16.84
CA PRO A 102 -9.49 2.81 16.65
C PRO A 102 -10.25 1.68 15.94
N ILE A 103 -9.51 0.78 15.29
CA ILE A 103 -10.07 -0.48 14.79
C ILE A 103 -10.44 -1.36 15.99
N SER A 104 -11.64 -1.95 15.98
CA SER A 104 -12.09 -2.86 17.03
C SER A 104 -13.14 -3.83 16.50
N LYS A 105 -12.93 -5.13 16.73
CA LYS A 105 -13.86 -6.23 16.41
C LYS A 105 -14.35 -6.23 14.96
N SER A 106 -13.45 -5.93 14.02
CA SER A 106 -13.76 -5.92 12.59
C SER A 106 -14.22 -7.30 12.11
N LYS A 107 -15.35 -7.34 11.40
CA LYS A 107 -15.82 -8.58 10.74
C LYS A 107 -14.89 -8.98 9.58
N LYS A 108 -14.51 -8.00 8.76
CA LYS A 108 -13.49 -8.12 7.71
C LYS A 108 -12.53 -6.94 7.84
N LEU A 109 -11.24 -7.20 7.95
CA LEU A 109 -10.18 -6.19 7.98
C LEU A 109 -9.27 -6.38 6.76
N LEU A 110 -9.07 -5.32 5.97
CA LEU A 110 -8.07 -5.28 4.90
C LEU A 110 -6.84 -4.51 5.36
N VAL A 111 -5.67 -5.15 5.29
CA VAL A 111 -4.38 -4.53 5.56
C VAL A 111 -3.63 -4.27 4.26
N LEU A 112 -3.23 -3.02 4.01
CA LEU A 112 -2.46 -2.61 2.84
C LEU A 112 -1.00 -2.33 3.22
N ILE A 113 -0.08 -3.01 2.55
CA ILE A 113 1.38 -2.93 2.79
C ILE A 113 2.10 -2.47 1.52
N ASN A 114 2.63 -1.24 1.55
CA ASN A 114 3.39 -0.66 0.45
C ASN A 114 4.73 -1.37 0.22
N GLY A 115 5.29 -1.20 -0.98
CA GLY A 115 6.66 -1.62 -1.31
C GLY A 115 7.73 -0.78 -0.64
N SER A 116 9.00 -1.04 -0.93
CA SER A 116 10.14 -0.26 -0.42
C SER A 116 10.40 1.01 -1.25
N GLY A 117 11.34 1.83 -0.81
CA GLY A 117 11.77 3.03 -1.52
C GLY A 117 11.07 4.28 -0.98
N TYR A 118 10.59 5.13 -1.87
CA TYR A 118 10.07 6.47 -1.54
C TYR A 118 8.55 6.55 -1.43
N VAL A 119 7.84 5.42 -1.55
CA VAL A 119 6.39 5.36 -1.34
C VAL A 119 6.09 5.33 0.16
N LEU A 120 5.06 6.07 0.57
CA LEU A 120 4.58 6.11 1.95
C LEU A 120 3.14 5.57 2.02
N ALA A 121 2.51 5.64 3.18
CA ALA A 121 1.10 5.26 3.35
C ALA A 121 0.21 5.83 2.23
N GLY A 122 -0.70 5.02 1.70
CA GLY A 122 -1.58 5.41 0.61
C GLY A 122 -1.01 5.23 -0.79
N GLN A 123 0.26 4.82 -0.95
CA GLN A 123 0.93 4.80 -2.26
C GLN A 123 1.41 3.39 -2.64
N TRP A 124 1.12 3.01 -3.89
CA TRP A 124 1.75 1.89 -4.57
C TRP A 124 2.98 2.32 -5.34
N ALA A 125 2.88 3.39 -6.15
CA ALA A 125 3.97 3.86 -7.00
C ALA A 125 3.84 5.34 -7.37
N ARG A 126 4.83 6.17 -6.99
CA ARG A 126 4.88 7.59 -7.38
C ARG A 126 4.90 7.81 -8.90
N LYS A 127 5.57 6.91 -9.63
CA LYS A 127 5.64 6.93 -11.10
C LYS A 127 4.24 6.93 -11.70
N LEU A 128 3.35 6.06 -11.22
CA LEU A 128 1.99 5.97 -11.74
C LEU A 128 1.11 7.14 -11.29
N ILE A 129 1.30 7.66 -10.07
CA ILE A 129 0.59 8.86 -9.61
C ILE A 129 0.86 10.04 -10.56
N ILE A 130 2.13 10.22 -10.94
CA ILE A 130 2.59 11.35 -11.72
C ILE A 130 2.29 11.19 -13.22
N ASN A 131 2.50 10.01 -13.78
CA ASN A 131 2.41 9.79 -15.23
C ASN A 131 1.07 9.24 -15.70
N ASN A 132 0.20 8.78 -14.78
CA ASN A 132 -1.07 8.15 -15.13
C ASN A 132 -2.23 8.80 -14.37
N SER A 133 -2.42 8.46 -13.09
CA SER A 133 -3.37 9.14 -12.21
C SER A 133 -3.20 8.70 -10.75
N LEU A 134 -3.86 9.43 -9.85
CA LEU A 134 -4.03 9.03 -8.45
C LEU A 134 -4.54 7.60 -8.32
N ASP A 135 -5.53 7.18 -9.11
CA ASP A 135 -6.08 5.83 -9.01
C ASP A 135 -5.04 4.75 -9.36
N HIS A 136 -4.20 4.97 -10.37
CA HIS A 136 -3.20 3.98 -10.78
C HIS A 136 -2.10 3.78 -9.75
N GLY A 137 -1.69 4.85 -9.08
CA GLY A 137 -0.52 4.82 -8.20
C GLY A 137 -0.81 4.85 -6.70
N THR A 138 -2.05 5.07 -6.29
CA THR A 138 -2.45 5.09 -4.87
C THR A 138 -3.21 3.84 -4.45
N GLN A 139 -3.37 3.69 -3.14
CA GLN A 139 -4.20 2.69 -2.50
C GLN A 139 -5.69 3.07 -2.45
N LEU A 140 -6.07 4.27 -2.92
CA LEU A 140 -7.45 4.76 -2.85
C LEU A 140 -8.47 3.84 -3.53
N PRO A 141 -8.21 3.27 -4.73
CA PRO A 141 -9.16 2.33 -5.33
C PRO A 141 -9.39 1.08 -4.49
N TYR A 142 -8.32 0.52 -3.89
CA TYR A 142 -8.44 -0.61 -2.96
C TYR A 142 -9.28 -0.26 -1.74
N ILE A 143 -9.04 0.92 -1.16
CA ILE A 143 -9.78 1.39 0.02
C ILE A 143 -11.27 1.53 -0.30
N LYS A 144 -11.63 2.23 -1.38
CA LYS A 144 -13.02 2.43 -1.79
C LYS A 144 -13.70 1.09 -2.09
N ARG A 145 -13.02 0.19 -2.81
CA ARG A 145 -13.55 -1.12 -3.16
C ARG A 145 -13.77 -2.00 -1.92
N ALA A 146 -12.84 -1.99 -0.99
CA ALA A 146 -12.94 -2.72 0.26
C ALA A 146 -14.06 -2.18 1.16
N GLN A 147 -14.21 -0.85 1.27
CA GLN A 147 -15.32 -0.22 1.99
C GLN A 147 -16.69 -0.64 1.43
N GLN A 148 -16.84 -0.67 0.10
CA GLN A 148 -18.08 -1.14 -0.56
C GLN A 148 -18.40 -2.61 -0.23
N LEU A 149 -17.36 -3.43 -0.02
CA LEU A 149 -17.49 -4.84 0.36
C LEU A 149 -17.56 -5.05 1.88
N GLY A 150 -17.63 -3.97 2.67
CA GLY A 150 -17.78 -4.03 4.13
C GLY A 150 -16.51 -4.39 4.89
N TYR A 151 -15.34 -4.05 4.36
CA TYR A 151 -14.06 -4.15 5.07
C TYR A 151 -13.77 -2.88 5.87
N ASP A 152 -13.29 -3.07 7.09
CA ASP A 152 -12.47 -2.08 7.79
C ASP A 152 -11.07 -2.06 7.19
N ILE A 153 -10.37 -0.94 7.32
CA ILE A 153 -9.15 -0.66 6.56
C ILE A 153 -8.01 -0.34 7.52
N LEU A 154 -6.84 -0.93 7.27
CA LEU A 154 -5.56 -0.50 7.83
C LEU A 154 -4.53 -0.30 6.72
N VAL A 155 -3.91 0.88 6.68
CA VAL A 155 -2.83 1.22 5.76
C VAL A 155 -1.55 1.44 6.54
N THR A 156 -0.54 0.62 6.29
CA THR A 156 0.77 0.74 6.93
C THR A 156 1.61 1.87 6.33
N ASN A 157 2.66 2.30 7.05
CA ASN A 157 3.62 3.30 6.57
C ASN A 157 5.06 2.80 6.76
N THR A 158 5.36 1.64 6.18
CA THR A 158 6.57 0.85 6.51
C THR A 158 7.89 1.55 6.16
N ASN A 159 7.86 2.53 5.27
CA ASN A 159 9.04 3.33 4.89
C ASN A 159 9.21 4.61 5.74
N ASP A 160 8.25 4.97 6.58
CA ASP A 160 8.33 6.16 7.45
C ASP A 160 8.92 5.81 8.82
N ASN A 161 10.25 5.76 8.88
CA ASN A 161 10.99 5.17 9.99
C ASN A 161 12.00 6.13 10.65
N ALA A 162 11.98 7.41 10.27
CA ALA A 162 12.85 8.44 10.86
C ALA A 162 12.19 9.83 10.92
N ARG A 163 12.67 10.69 11.82
CA ARG A 163 12.25 12.09 11.98
C ARG A 163 13.45 13.02 11.96
N GLU A 164 13.29 14.20 11.39
CA GLU A 164 14.32 15.23 11.47
C GLU A 164 14.23 15.97 12.81
N ILE A 165 15.26 15.86 13.63
CA ILE A 165 15.32 16.47 14.97
C ILE A 165 16.60 17.29 15.07
N LYS A 166 16.44 18.62 15.13
CA LYS A 166 17.56 19.58 15.16
C LYS A 166 18.51 19.41 13.96
N GLY A 167 17.95 19.31 12.75
CA GLY A 167 18.71 19.17 11.50
C GLY A 167 19.37 17.82 11.29
N LYS A 168 19.03 16.80 12.09
CA LYS A 168 19.57 15.44 11.97
C LYS A 168 18.45 14.44 11.85
N LEU A 169 18.55 13.56 10.85
CA LEU A 169 17.64 12.43 10.71
C LEU A 169 17.90 11.44 11.85
N LYS A 170 16.88 11.20 12.68
CA LYS A 170 16.92 10.25 13.80
C LYS A 170 15.92 9.13 13.56
N PRO A 171 16.33 7.86 13.72
CA PRO A 171 15.39 6.74 13.63
C PRO A 171 14.27 6.87 14.67
N ILE A 172 13.06 6.46 14.30
CA ILE A 172 11.92 6.38 15.21
C ILE A 172 12.15 5.21 16.16
N LYS A 173 12.02 5.47 17.47
CA LYS A 173 12.31 4.49 18.53
C LYS A 173 11.48 3.23 18.32
N GLY A 174 12.15 2.10 18.09
CA GLY A 174 11.50 0.79 17.92
C GLY A 174 10.82 0.58 16.56
N LEU A 175 10.86 1.56 15.64
CA LEU A 175 10.21 1.52 14.33
C LEU A 175 11.17 1.95 13.20
N ASP A 176 12.46 1.74 13.40
CA ASP A 176 13.55 2.19 12.52
C ASP A 176 13.72 1.33 11.25
N THR A 177 12.91 0.28 11.08
CA THR A 177 12.88 -0.54 9.87
C THR A 177 11.46 -0.90 9.47
N ALA A 178 11.24 -1.24 8.20
CA ALA A 178 9.95 -1.69 7.69
C ALA A 178 9.40 -2.92 8.45
N PHE A 179 10.26 -3.88 8.80
CA PHE A 179 9.88 -5.04 9.59
C PHE A 179 9.46 -4.66 11.00
N ARG A 180 10.23 -3.80 11.69
CA ARG A 180 9.89 -3.32 13.03
C ARG A 180 8.59 -2.52 13.05
N HIS A 181 8.38 -1.65 12.06
CA HIS A 181 7.11 -0.94 11.88
C HIS A 181 5.94 -1.93 11.77
N ALA A 182 6.04 -2.91 10.87
CA ALA A 182 4.97 -3.88 10.64
C ALA A 182 4.69 -4.75 11.88
N SER A 183 5.73 -5.25 12.55
CA SER A 183 5.60 -5.99 13.82
C SER A 183 4.90 -5.17 14.90
N TYR A 184 5.29 -3.91 15.08
CA TYR A 184 4.67 -3.04 16.07
C TYR A 184 3.19 -2.78 15.77
N VAL A 185 2.85 -2.52 14.50
CA VAL A 185 1.45 -2.37 14.05
C VAL A 185 0.66 -3.65 14.35
N TRP A 186 1.26 -4.82 14.13
CA TRP A 186 0.60 -6.09 14.39
C TRP A 186 0.32 -6.29 15.88
N GLU A 187 1.33 -6.06 16.73
CA GLU A 187 1.27 -6.25 18.18
C GLU A 187 0.37 -5.24 18.90
N ASN A 188 0.35 -3.98 18.43
CA ASN A 188 -0.29 -2.88 19.16
C ASN A 188 -1.59 -2.40 18.52
N VAL A 189 -1.88 -2.79 17.27
CA VAL A 189 -3.11 -2.36 16.57
C VAL A 189 -3.92 -3.58 16.11
N VAL A 190 -3.35 -4.47 15.29
CA VAL A 190 -4.12 -5.56 14.66
C VAL A 190 -4.54 -6.61 15.67
N ILE A 191 -3.61 -7.19 16.43
CA ILE A 191 -3.92 -8.23 17.43
C ILE A 191 -4.90 -7.69 18.50
N PRO A 192 -4.67 -6.53 19.14
CA PRO A 192 -5.58 -6.01 20.16
C PRO A 192 -6.97 -5.64 19.62
N SER A 193 -7.07 -5.26 18.34
CA SER A 193 -8.37 -5.00 17.72
C SER A 193 -9.25 -6.25 17.60
N ASN A 194 -8.67 -7.45 17.70
CA ASN A 194 -9.35 -8.75 17.63
C ASN A 194 -10.32 -8.87 16.42
N PRO A 195 -9.82 -8.76 15.18
CA PRO A 195 -10.64 -8.92 13.99
C PRO A 195 -11.04 -10.39 13.79
N GLU A 196 -12.18 -10.63 13.16
CA GLU A 196 -12.64 -11.99 12.86
C GLU A 196 -11.95 -12.60 11.64
N ASN A 197 -11.75 -11.78 10.60
CA ASN A 197 -11.19 -12.18 9.31
C ASN A 197 -10.32 -11.08 8.74
N VAL A 198 -9.08 -11.41 8.39
CA VAL A 198 -8.08 -10.46 7.87
C VAL A 198 -7.65 -10.86 6.46
N ALA A 199 -7.71 -9.91 5.54
CA ALA A 199 -7.09 -10.00 4.22
C ALA A 199 -5.89 -9.04 4.15
N ILE A 200 -4.88 -9.39 3.36
CA ILE A 200 -3.68 -8.58 3.19
C ILE A 200 -3.42 -8.37 1.70
N VAL A 201 -3.12 -7.12 1.31
CA VAL A 201 -2.50 -6.81 0.00
C VAL A 201 -1.11 -6.25 0.27
N ALA A 202 -0.09 -6.85 -0.35
CA ALA A 202 1.29 -6.42 -0.17
C ALA A 202 2.04 -6.31 -1.50
N HIS A 203 2.53 -5.11 -1.80
CA HIS A 203 3.22 -4.82 -3.06
C HIS A 203 4.74 -4.99 -2.93
N SER A 204 5.38 -5.59 -3.93
CA SER A 204 6.85 -5.62 -4.05
C SER A 204 7.51 -6.14 -2.76
N PHE A 205 8.41 -5.37 -2.14
CA PHE A 205 9.04 -5.72 -0.86
C PHE A 205 8.05 -5.92 0.31
N GLY A 206 6.83 -5.36 0.22
CA GLY A 206 5.74 -5.63 1.15
C GLY A 206 5.44 -7.13 1.27
N ALA A 207 5.68 -7.92 0.22
CA ALA A 207 5.53 -9.38 0.28
C ALA A 207 6.50 -10.05 1.28
N SER A 208 7.73 -9.56 1.38
CA SER A 208 8.69 -10.02 2.39
C SER A 208 8.24 -9.64 3.80
N ILE A 209 7.60 -8.48 3.96
CA ILE A 209 7.01 -8.05 5.25
C ILE A 209 5.84 -8.96 5.62
N ALA A 210 4.90 -9.20 4.70
CA ALA A 210 3.77 -10.09 4.93
C ALA A 210 4.22 -11.53 5.27
N ARG A 211 5.26 -12.03 4.58
CA ARG A 211 5.90 -13.32 4.90
C ARG A 211 6.47 -13.32 6.33
N ASN A 212 7.19 -12.27 6.72
CA ASN A 212 7.78 -12.16 8.06
C ASN A 212 6.71 -12.10 9.16
N LEU A 213 5.63 -11.34 8.95
CA LEU A 213 4.49 -11.32 9.85
C LEU A 213 3.85 -12.71 9.99
N THR A 214 3.70 -13.43 8.88
CA THR A 214 3.14 -14.79 8.88
C THR A 214 3.99 -15.76 9.69
N GLU A 215 5.31 -15.62 9.63
CA GLU A 215 6.27 -16.44 10.39
C GLU A 215 6.20 -16.12 11.89
N ASN A 216 6.24 -14.83 12.24
CA ASN A 216 6.32 -14.36 13.63
C ASN A 216 4.99 -14.47 14.40
N TYR A 217 3.85 -14.36 13.73
CA TYR A 217 2.53 -14.40 14.35
C TYR A 217 1.70 -15.57 13.81
N THR A 218 2.34 -16.74 13.64
CA THR A 218 1.79 -17.91 12.96
C THR A 218 0.39 -18.30 13.44
N ASP A 219 0.15 -18.32 14.75
CA ASP A 219 -1.14 -18.75 15.32
C ASP A 219 -2.25 -17.76 14.96
N PHE A 220 -1.99 -16.45 15.11
CA PHE A 220 -2.92 -15.40 14.68
C PHE A 220 -3.21 -15.48 13.18
N PHE A 221 -2.17 -15.71 12.36
CA PHE A 221 -2.34 -15.81 10.91
C PHE A 221 -3.23 -17.00 10.54
N LYS A 222 -2.91 -18.20 11.04
CA LYS A 222 -3.73 -19.40 10.81
C LYS A 222 -5.17 -19.20 11.29
N GLU A 223 -5.34 -18.55 12.44
CA GLU A 223 -6.66 -18.34 13.01
C GLU A 223 -7.46 -17.27 12.27
N LYS A 224 -6.88 -16.11 11.92
CA LYS A 224 -7.62 -14.91 11.49
C LYS A 224 -7.37 -14.49 10.04
N VAL A 225 -6.19 -14.74 9.48
CA VAL A 225 -5.83 -14.29 8.12
C VAL A 225 -6.31 -15.34 7.12
N PHE A 226 -7.17 -14.94 6.18
CA PHE A 226 -7.81 -15.87 5.25
C PHE A 226 -7.29 -15.76 3.81
N ALA A 227 -6.67 -14.62 3.47
CA ALA A 227 -6.13 -14.39 2.14
C ALA A 227 -4.97 -13.39 2.18
N ILE A 228 -3.94 -13.67 1.38
CA ILE A 228 -2.78 -12.80 1.18
C ILE A 228 -2.58 -12.60 -0.33
N ALA A 229 -2.85 -11.40 -0.83
CA ALA A 229 -2.56 -11.01 -2.21
C ALA A 229 -1.23 -10.28 -2.26
N LEU A 230 -0.32 -10.79 -3.09
CA LEU A 230 0.97 -10.17 -3.37
C LEU A 230 0.92 -9.56 -4.77
N THR A 231 1.39 -8.33 -4.93
CA THR A 231 1.43 -7.66 -6.24
C THR A 231 2.88 -7.44 -6.63
N ASP A 232 3.31 -8.23 -7.60
CA ASP A 232 4.70 -8.42 -8.03
C ASP A 232 5.67 -8.54 -6.85
N GLY A 233 5.29 -9.43 -5.91
CA GLY A 233 5.92 -9.53 -4.61
C GLY A 233 7.35 -10.06 -4.66
N THR A 234 8.26 -9.35 -3.99
CA THR A 234 9.63 -9.82 -3.70
C THR A 234 9.56 -10.77 -2.53
N ILE A 235 9.41 -12.06 -2.84
CA ILE A 235 9.31 -13.13 -1.85
C ILE A 235 10.14 -14.34 -2.30
N GLY A 236 10.89 -14.93 -1.36
CA GLY A 236 11.59 -16.18 -1.57
C GLY A 236 10.63 -17.38 -1.42
N SER A 237 11.07 -18.40 -0.69
CA SER A 237 10.21 -19.53 -0.34
C SER A 237 9.16 -19.13 0.73
N PRO A 238 8.01 -19.84 0.81
CA PRO A 238 7.10 -19.73 1.95
C PRO A 238 7.81 -19.88 3.31
N PRO A 239 7.25 -19.33 4.41
CA PRO A 239 7.80 -19.56 5.75
C PRO A 239 7.79 -21.05 6.09
N ALA A 240 8.92 -21.58 6.59
CA ALA A 240 9.06 -23.03 6.80
C ALA A 240 8.09 -23.57 7.86
N SER A 241 7.86 -22.81 8.94
CA SER A 241 6.98 -23.17 10.06
C SER A 241 5.49 -23.27 9.69
N CYS A 242 5.06 -22.60 8.63
CA CYS A 242 3.66 -22.52 8.21
C CYS A 242 3.50 -22.61 6.69
N LYS A 243 4.39 -23.36 6.03
CA LYS A 243 4.48 -23.47 4.56
C LYS A 243 3.14 -23.81 3.91
N GLN A 244 2.46 -24.86 4.39
CA GLN A 244 1.19 -25.29 3.80
C GLN A 244 0.11 -24.22 3.93
N TYR A 245 -0.06 -23.67 5.14
CA TYR A 245 -0.98 -22.56 5.38
C TYR A 245 -0.71 -21.38 4.42
N PHE A 246 0.56 -20.98 4.28
CA PHE A 246 0.92 -19.89 3.38
C PHE A 246 0.60 -20.22 1.91
N ILE A 247 0.85 -21.45 1.47
CA ILE A 247 0.48 -21.94 0.13
C ILE A 247 -1.04 -21.84 -0.09
N ASP A 248 -1.83 -22.16 0.92
CA ASP A 248 -3.28 -22.22 0.82
C ASP A 248 -3.92 -20.83 0.76
N VAL A 249 -3.35 -19.83 1.44
CA VAL A 249 -3.93 -18.48 1.55
C VAL A 249 -3.28 -17.43 0.65
N ALA A 250 -2.08 -17.67 0.11
CA ALA A 250 -1.35 -16.67 -0.66
C ALA A 250 -1.46 -16.84 -2.18
N CYS A 251 -1.55 -15.72 -2.90
CA CYS A 251 -1.38 -15.65 -4.35
C CYS A 251 -0.55 -14.41 -4.73
N ASN A 252 0.35 -14.56 -5.70
CA ASN A 252 1.14 -13.46 -6.24
C ASN A 252 0.76 -13.15 -7.70
N TRP A 253 0.26 -11.95 -7.93
CA TRP A 253 0.03 -11.38 -9.25
C TRP A 253 1.30 -10.69 -9.71
N ALA A 254 2.10 -11.39 -10.51
CA ALA A 254 3.40 -10.92 -10.96
C ALA A 254 3.32 -10.18 -12.29
N SER A 255 4.24 -9.24 -12.50
CA SER A 255 4.38 -8.54 -13.77
C SER A 255 4.71 -9.53 -14.90
N SER A 256 3.98 -9.43 -16.01
CA SER A 256 4.08 -10.36 -17.14
C SER A 256 3.39 -9.80 -18.39
N ASN A 257 3.83 -10.25 -19.56
CA ASN A 257 3.15 -9.99 -20.83
C ASN A 257 1.94 -10.90 -21.06
N GLU A 258 1.75 -11.92 -20.22
CA GLU A 258 0.63 -12.85 -20.32
C GLU A 258 -0.69 -12.20 -19.87
N PRO A 259 -1.85 -12.64 -20.39
CA PRO A 259 -3.15 -12.19 -19.90
C PRO A 259 -3.31 -12.35 -18.39
N LEU A 260 -4.11 -11.47 -17.77
CA LEU A 260 -4.44 -11.52 -16.34
C LEU A 260 -4.85 -12.94 -15.92
N ASP A 261 -4.38 -13.36 -14.75
CA ASP A 261 -4.65 -14.66 -14.12
C ASP A 261 -4.04 -15.90 -14.82
N THR A 262 -3.26 -15.72 -15.88
CA THR A 262 -2.47 -16.82 -16.47
C THR A 262 -1.51 -17.41 -15.42
N ASP A 263 -1.52 -18.73 -15.21
CA ASP A 263 -0.61 -19.39 -14.26
C ASP A 263 0.84 -19.26 -14.75
N LEU A 264 1.68 -18.63 -13.92
CA LEU A 264 3.10 -18.40 -14.21
C LEU A 264 4.02 -19.37 -13.46
N ARG A 265 3.47 -20.36 -12.75
CA ARG A 265 4.27 -21.38 -12.07
C ARG A 265 4.86 -22.33 -13.09
N ARG A 266 6.14 -22.62 -12.91
CA ARG A 266 6.80 -23.72 -13.63
C ARG A 266 6.39 -25.05 -12.98
N GLU A 267 6.52 -26.15 -13.73
CA GLU A 267 6.20 -27.49 -13.24
C GLU A 267 6.89 -27.80 -11.91
N GLN A 268 8.16 -27.42 -11.74
CA GLN A 268 8.94 -27.66 -10.53
C GLN A 268 8.49 -26.83 -9.31
N THR A 269 7.60 -25.85 -9.52
CA THR A 269 7.09 -24.94 -8.50
C THR A 269 5.57 -25.05 -8.31
N ARG A 270 4.94 -26.08 -8.87
CA ARG A 270 3.49 -26.28 -8.75
C ARG A 270 3.02 -26.47 -7.31
N ASP A 271 3.87 -27.05 -6.46
CA ASP A 271 3.62 -27.23 -5.04
C ASP A 271 3.93 -25.98 -4.20
N SER A 272 4.24 -24.84 -4.85
CA SER A 272 4.36 -23.54 -4.20
C SER A 272 3.02 -22.80 -4.23
N PHE A 273 2.95 -21.71 -3.46
CA PHE A 273 1.80 -20.79 -3.48
C PHE A 273 1.57 -20.25 -4.91
N ARG A 274 0.31 -19.89 -5.18
CA ARG A 274 -0.12 -19.49 -6.52
C ARG A 274 0.67 -18.27 -7.01
N ARG A 275 1.09 -18.31 -8.27
CA ARG A 275 1.71 -17.17 -8.96
C ARG A 275 1.07 -17.04 -10.34
N VAL A 276 0.40 -15.92 -10.58
CA VAL A 276 -0.35 -15.66 -11.81
C VAL A 276 0.07 -14.32 -12.42
N SER A 277 -0.25 -14.09 -13.69
CA SER A 277 -0.02 -12.80 -14.34
C SER A 277 -0.91 -11.71 -13.74
N ALA A 278 -0.34 -10.53 -13.52
CA ALA A 278 -1.09 -9.31 -13.22
C ALA A 278 -1.75 -8.69 -14.47
N GLY A 279 -1.49 -9.22 -15.68
CA GLY A 279 -1.98 -8.67 -16.94
C GLY A 279 -1.25 -7.40 -17.38
N HIS A 280 -0.08 -7.10 -16.80
CA HIS A 280 0.75 -5.96 -17.17
C HIS A 280 2.25 -6.27 -16.96
N PRO A 281 3.14 -5.88 -17.88
CA PRO A 281 4.58 -6.23 -17.80
C PRO A 281 5.39 -5.33 -16.86
N GLU A 282 4.87 -4.17 -16.49
CA GLU A 282 5.55 -3.26 -15.56
C GLU A 282 5.24 -3.57 -14.10
N HIS A 283 6.29 -3.56 -13.27
CA HIS A 283 6.24 -3.85 -11.84
C HIS A 283 5.19 -3.01 -11.08
N GLU A 284 5.22 -1.70 -11.29
CA GLU A 284 4.41 -0.71 -10.59
C GLU A 284 2.91 -0.89 -10.87
N TRP A 285 2.56 -1.43 -12.03
CA TRP A 285 1.19 -1.60 -12.49
C TRP A 285 0.49 -2.81 -11.88
N SER A 286 1.23 -3.76 -11.33
CA SER A 286 0.68 -5.03 -10.83
C SER A 286 -0.45 -4.84 -9.82
N SER A 287 -0.34 -3.84 -8.93
CA SER A 287 -1.39 -3.54 -7.95
C SER A 287 -2.67 -3.03 -8.59
N TYR A 288 -2.59 -2.13 -9.57
CA TYR A 288 -3.78 -1.58 -10.21
C TYR A 288 -4.43 -2.58 -11.18
N SER A 289 -3.62 -3.17 -12.06
CA SER A 289 -4.08 -4.10 -13.11
C SER A 289 -4.74 -5.36 -12.56
N ALA A 290 -4.26 -5.90 -11.44
CA ALA A 290 -4.80 -7.11 -10.83
C ALA A 290 -5.95 -6.87 -9.83
N MET A 291 -6.35 -5.62 -9.57
CA MET A 291 -7.21 -5.27 -8.44
C MET A 291 -8.52 -6.06 -8.39
N GLU A 292 -9.28 -6.12 -9.49
CA GLU A 292 -10.56 -6.85 -9.50
C GLU A 292 -10.37 -8.37 -9.32
N SER A 293 -9.30 -8.96 -9.88
CA SER A 293 -8.99 -10.38 -9.64
C SER A 293 -8.63 -10.63 -8.18
N ILE A 294 -7.89 -9.71 -7.55
CA ILE A 294 -7.54 -9.79 -6.12
C ILE A 294 -8.78 -9.74 -5.25
N PHE A 295 -9.72 -8.82 -5.50
CA PHE A 295 -10.97 -8.76 -4.74
C PHE A 295 -11.85 -10.00 -4.98
N LYS A 296 -11.90 -10.52 -6.20
CA LYS A 296 -12.56 -11.80 -6.46
C LYS A 296 -11.93 -12.93 -5.64
N PHE A 297 -10.60 -13.01 -5.60
CA PHE A 297 -9.88 -13.98 -4.79
C PHE A 297 -10.20 -13.84 -3.30
N PHE A 298 -10.32 -12.62 -2.78
CA PHE A 298 -10.70 -12.38 -1.39
C PHE A 298 -12.12 -12.86 -1.09
N GLU A 299 -13.12 -12.49 -1.89
CA GLU A 299 -14.49 -12.93 -1.63
C GLU A 299 -14.64 -14.45 -1.77
N ASP A 300 -14.03 -15.07 -2.79
CA ASP A 300 -14.01 -16.53 -2.95
C ASP A 300 -13.39 -17.23 -1.70
N LYS A 301 -12.28 -16.69 -1.15
CA LYS A 301 -11.62 -17.22 0.06
C LYS A 301 -12.45 -16.98 1.32
N TYR A 302 -13.11 -15.84 1.42
CA TYR A 302 -13.98 -15.52 2.55
C TYR A 302 -15.18 -16.46 2.62
N GLU A 303 -15.85 -16.69 1.48
CA GLU A 303 -16.98 -17.63 1.36
C GLU A 303 -16.60 -19.05 1.77
N GLN A 304 -15.45 -19.56 1.28
CA GLN A 304 -14.92 -20.87 1.67
C GLN A 304 -14.73 -20.99 3.19
N ARG A 305 -14.17 -19.95 3.80
CA ARG A 305 -13.88 -19.92 5.22
C ARG A 305 -15.13 -19.87 6.08
N VAL A 306 -16.13 -19.07 5.71
CA VAL A 306 -17.41 -18.98 6.43
C VAL A 306 -18.19 -20.28 6.28
N GLY A 307 -18.28 -20.83 5.06
CA GLY A 307 -18.97 -22.10 4.81
C GLY A 307 -18.38 -23.28 5.59
N THR A 308 -17.06 -23.32 5.77
CA THR A 308 -16.40 -24.37 6.58
C THR A 308 -16.77 -24.26 8.06
N LYS A 309 -16.95 -23.04 8.59
CA LYS A 309 -17.33 -22.84 10.00
C LYS A 309 -18.75 -23.35 10.26
N ASP A 310 -19.69 -23.07 9.36
CA ASP A 310 -21.09 -23.51 9.50
C ASP A 310 -21.25 -25.04 9.49
N THR A 311 -20.42 -25.74 8.70
CA THR A 311 -20.37 -27.21 8.71
C THR A 311 -19.73 -27.79 9.98
N SER A 312 -18.79 -27.05 10.60
CA SER A 312 -18.07 -27.51 11.81
C SER A 312 -18.88 -27.28 13.10
N SER A 313 -19.82 -26.33 13.10
CA SER A 313 -20.70 -26.04 14.24
C SER A 313 -21.95 -26.92 14.30
N ASN A 314 -22.22 -27.71 13.27
CA ASN A 314 -23.37 -28.62 13.16
C ASN A 314 -23.00 -30.10 13.40
N THR A 315 -21.78 -30.38 13.86
CA THR A 315 -21.26 -31.70 14.25
C THR A 315 -20.75 -31.65 15.68
#